data_AF-A0A4R5ML08-F1
#
_entry.id   AF-A0A4R5ML08-F1
#
_cell.length_a   1.000
_cell.length_b   1.000
_cell.length_c   1.000
_cell.angle_alpha   90.00
_cell.angle_beta   90.00
_cell.angle_gamma   90.00
#
_symmetry.space_group_name_H-M   'P 1'
#
loop_
_entity.id
_entity.type
_entity.pdbx_description
1 polymer ?
#
loop_
_entity_poly.entity_id
_entity_poly.type
_entity_poly.pdbx_seq_one_letter_code
_entity_poly.pdbx_strand_id
1 'polypeptide(L)'
;MSGVKLFENKQIRSDWNEEEQEWFFAVVDVIAVLTDSADPKDYWYRMKKREKLSGFELSTICRQLKLVATDGKKYATDCASKQGLLRIIQSVPSPKAEPFKQWLAQVGAERIAEIENPELAQARIRATYKAKGYSDAWIEKRIRGIQVRDELTNEWKQRGVKEGKEYSILTAEISKATFGIIPSEYKNLKGLTKANENLRDHMSDLELIFTMLGEASTTEIAKNKNATGFVENHKAAKEGGTIAGNARKELEKKSGAKVISKQNFKNLGITNELKENNDV
;
A
#
# COMPACT_ATOMS: atom_id res chain seq x y z
N MET A 1 -12.46 -11.65 -12.63
CA MET A 1 -11.26 -11.82 -13.48
C MET A 1 -10.07 -12.03 -12.55
N SER A 2 -9.56 -13.26 -12.52
CA SER A 2 -8.42 -13.68 -11.70
C SER A 2 -7.14 -13.00 -12.18
N GLY A 3 -6.45 -12.30 -11.28
CA GLY A 3 -5.21 -11.59 -11.58
C GLY A 3 -4.05 -12.55 -11.74
N VAL A 4 -3.85 -13.05 -12.96
CA VAL A 4 -2.68 -13.86 -13.32
C VAL A 4 -1.43 -12.98 -13.33
N LYS A 5 -0.46 -13.27 -12.46
CA LYS A 5 0.89 -12.71 -12.54
C LYS A 5 1.81 -13.74 -13.19
N LEU A 6 2.30 -13.43 -14.39
CA LEU A 6 3.28 -14.26 -15.09
C LEU A 6 4.68 -13.99 -14.52
N PHE A 7 5.40 -15.06 -14.19
CA PHE A 7 6.84 -15.04 -13.96
C PHE A 7 7.44 -16.07 -14.94
N GLU A 8 8.35 -15.65 -15.82
CA GLU A 8 9.02 -16.54 -16.80
C GLU A 8 8.06 -17.47 -17.60
N ASN A 9 6.94 -16.94 -18.09
CA ASN A 9 5.90 -17.71 -18.80
C ASN A 9 5.19 -18.82 -17.99
N LYS A 10 5.46 -18.94 -16.68
CA LYS A 10 4.75 -19.87 -15.78
C LYS A 10 3.68 -19.12 -14.99
N GLN A 11 2.47 -19.67 -15.01
CA GLN A 11 1.31 -19.15 -14.29
C GLN A 11 1.28 -19.69 -12.87
N ILE A 12 1.24 -18.79 -11.88
CA ILE A 12 1.00 -19.16 -10.48
C ILE A 12 -0.51 -19.06 -10.22
N ARG A 13 -1.15 -20.18 -9.88
CA ARG A 13 -2.56 -20.18 -9.51
C ARG A 13 -2.73 -19.54 -8.14
N SER A 14 -3.81 -18.76 -8.00
CA SER A 14 -4.15 -18.08 -6.77
C SER A 14 -5.66 -18.04 -6.55
N ASP A 15 -6.06 -17.95 -5.29
CA ASP A 15 -7.46 -17.79 -4.91
C ASP A 15 -7.58 -16.78 -3.76
N TRP A 16 -8.70 -16.06 -3.72
CA TRP A 16 -8.97 -15.08 -2.68
C TRP A 16 -9.59 -15.79 -1.48
N ASN A 17 -8.95 -15.67 -0.31
CA ASN A 17 -9.49 -16.20 0.91
C ASN A 17 -10.35 -15.13 1.60
N GLU A 18 -11.67 -15.37 1.69
CA GLU A 18 -12.60 -14.43 2.32
C GLU A 18 -12.47 -14.36 3.85
N GLU A 19 -12.01 -15.41 4.51
CA GLU A 19 -11.84 -15.42 5.97
C GLU A 19 -10.65 -14.54 6.38
N GLU A 20 -9.52 -14.69 5.69
CA GLU A 20 -8.30 -13.94 5.97
C GLU A 20 -8.19 -12.63 5.17
N GLN A 21 -9.13 -12.37 4.25
CA GLN A 21 -9.13 -11.21 3.34
C GLN A 21 -7.77 -11.00 2.65
N GLU A 22 -7.15 -12.11 2.21
CA GLU A 22 -5.85 -12.12 1.53
C GLU A 22 -5.83 -13.12 0.36
N TRP A 23 -4.98 -12.85 -0.64
CA TRP A 23 -4.67 -13.78 -1.71
C TRP A 23 -3.76 -14.92 -1.24
N PHE A 24 -4.15 -16.14 -1.60
CA PHE A 24 -3.38 -17.35 -1.42
C PHE A 24 -2.88 -17.88 -2.76
N PHE A 25 -1.67 -18.42 -2.77
CA PHE A 25 -0.98 -18.86 -3.98
C PHE A 25 -0.59 -20.33 -3.88
N ALA A 26 -0.78 -21.07 -4.97
CA ALA A 26 -0.43 -22.49 -5.05
C ALA A 26 1.08 -22.68 -4.82
N VAL A 27 1.44 -23.38 -3.74
CA VAL A 27 2.85 -23.60 -3.38
C VAL A 27 3.57 -24.42 -4.44
N VAL A 28 2.89 -25.43 -4.99
CA VAL A 28 3.47 -26.29 -6.04
C VAL A 28 3.81 -25.52 -7.32
N ASP A 29 3.05 -24.47 -7.65
CA ASP A 29 3.34 -23.63 -8.83
C ASP A 29 4.54 -22.73 -8.56
N VAL A 30 4.68 -22.20 -7.34
CA VAL A 30 5.86 -21.43 -6.91
C VAL A 30 7.12 -22.31 -6.93
N ILE A 31 7.02 -23.55 -6.43
CA ILE A 31 8.13 -24.52 -6.52
C ILE A 31 8.50 -24.81 -7.98
N ALA A 32 7.52 -24.90 -8.88
CA ALA A 32 7.79 -25.10 -10.31
C ALA A 32 8.54 -23.92 -10.96
N VAL A 33 8.36 -22.70 -10.45
CA VAL A 33 9.11 -21.50 -10.89
C VAL A 33 10.53 -21.51 -10.30
N LEU A 34 10.63 -21.76 -8.99
CA LEU A 34 11.87 -21.62 -8.24
C LEU A 34 12.78 -22.85 -8.29
N THR A 35 12.44 -23.88 -9.05
CA THR A 35 13.23 -25.11 -9.17
C THR A 35 13.21 -25.64 -10.61
N ASP A 36 14.19 -26.46 -10.95
CA ASP A 36 14.22 -27.23 -12.19
C ASP A 36 13.62 -28.64 -12.02
N SER A 37 12.83 -28.86 -10.96
CA SER A 37 12.20 -30.16 -10.71
C SER A 37 11.19 -30.48 -11.81
N ALA A 38 11.34 -31.66 -12.41
CA ALA A 38 10.34 -32.22 -13.32
C ALA A 38 9.02 -32.57 -12.60
N ASP A 39 9.08 -32.82 -11.28
CA ASP A 39 7.90 -33.02 -10.42
C ASP A 39 7.92 -32.06 -9.22
N PRO A 40 7.28 -30.88 -9.35
CA PRO A 40 7.15 -29.92 -8.26
C PRO A 40 6.35 -30.44 -7.05
N LYS A 41 5.45 -31.42 -7.24
CA LYS A 41 4.64 -31.99 -6.15
C LYS A 41 5.50 -32.91 -5.29
N ASP A 42 6.28 -33.80 -5.90
CA ASP A 42 7.24 -34.64 -5.18
C ASP A 42 8.31 -33.79 -4.50
N TYR A 43 8.81 -32.75 -5.19
CA TYR A 43 9.75 -31.80 -4.59
C TYR A 43 9.17 -31.16 -3.32
N TRP A 44 7.95 -30.61 -3.40
CA TRP A 44 7.26 -30.02 -2.24
C TRP A 44 7.07 -31.04 -1.12
N TYR A 45 6.67 -32.28 -1.43
CA TYR A 45 6.52 -33.34 -0.45
C TYR A 45 7.82 -33.66 0.29
N ARG A 46 8.93 -33.82 -0.44
CA ARG A 46 10.26 -34.06 0.14
C ARG A 46 10.74 -32.87 0.96
N MET A 47 10.48 -31.65 0.49
CA MET A 47 10.82 -30.43 1.20
C MET A 47 10.09 -30.35 2.54
N LYS A 48 8.78 -30.63 2.58
CA LYS A 48 8.01 -30.72 3.83
C LYS A 48 8.60 -31.72 4.81
N LYS A 49 8.99 -32.92 4.33
CA LYS A 49 9.63 -33.93 5.18
C LYS A 49 10.95 -33.44 5.75
N ARG A 50 11.79 -32.82 4.93
CA ARG A 50 13.11 -32.30 5.35
C ARG A 50 12.96 -31.22 6.43
N GLU A 51 12.11 -30.22 6.21
CA GLU A 51 11.94 -29.13 7.19
C GLU A 51 11.31 -29.63 8.50
N LYS A 52 10.47 -30.67 8.44
CA LYS A 52 9.93 -31.32 9.64
C LYS A 52 11.02 -31.91 10.52
N LEU A 53 12.10 -32.43 9.93
CA LEU A 53 13.27 -32.91 10.69
C LEU A 53 14.02 -31.77 11.37
N SER A 54 14.01 -30.57 10.78
CA SER A 54 14.54 -29.34 11.36
C SER A 54 13.59 -28.66 12.36
N GLY A 55 12.48 -29.33 12.72
CA GLY A 55 11.51 -28.85 13.71
C GLY A 55 10.45 -27.89 13.18
N PHE A 56 10.39 -27.62 11.87
CA PHE A 56 9.40 -26.72 11.28
C PHE A 56 8.48 -27.44 10.28
N GLU A 57 7.19 -27.49 10.60
CA GLU A 57 6.19 -28.13 9.72
C GLU A 57 5.61 -27.10 8.73
N LEU A 58 6.14 -27.09 7.50
CA LEU A 58 5.73 -26.18 6.42
C LEU A 58 4.22 -26.22 6.08
N SER A 59 3.53 -27.33 6.34
CA SER A 59 2.07 -27.44 6.15
C SER A 59 1.27 -26.49 7.06
N THR A 60 1.83 -26.09 8.20
CA THR A 60 1.13 -25.23 9.19
C THR A 60 0.86 -23.81 8.69
N ILE A 61 1.66 -23.33 7.74
CA ILE A 61 1.51 -22.01 7.10
C ILE A 61 0.76 -22.09 5.76
N CYS A 62 0.18 -23.25 5.45
CA CYS A 62 -0.60 -23.48 4.24
C CYS A 62 -2.10 -23.64 4.55
N ARG A 63 -2.94 -23.30 3.57
CA ARG A 63 -4.38 -23.62 3.50
C ARG A 63 -4.65 -24.51 2.30
N GLN A 64 -5.58 -25.44 2.45
CA GLN A 64 -5.99 -26.35 1.39
C GLN A 64 -7.15 -25.72 0.60
N LEU A 65 -6.85 -25.13 -0.56
CA LEU A 65 -7.84 -24.48 -1.41
C LEU A 65 -8.11 -25.31 -2.67
N LYS A 66 -9.36 -25.29 -3.16
CA LYS A 66 -9.78 -26.04 -4.35
C LYS A 66 -9.47 -25.25 -5.62
N LEU A 67 -8.27 -25.43 -6.16
CA LEU A 67 -7.82 -24.75 -7.37
C LEU A 67 -8.10 -25.56 -8.63
N VAL A 68 -8.39 -24.87 -9.74
CA VAL A 68 -8.55 -25.48 -11.06
C VAL A 68 -7.19 -26.00 -11.55
N ALA A 69 -7.15 -27.24 -12.03
CA ALA A 69 -6.00 -27.86 -12.67
C ALA A 69 -6.08 -27.77 -14.20
N THR A 70 -5.07 -28.27 -14.89
CA THR A 70 -4.97 -28.25 -16.36
C THR A 70 -6.08 -29.04 -17.06
N ASP A 71 -6.68 -30.02 -16.37
CA ASP A 71 -7.82 -30.80 -16.85
C ASP A 71 -9.19 -30.12 -16.59
N GLY A 72 -9.18 -28.88 -16.08
CA GLY A 72 -10.38 -28.12 -15.75
C GLY A 72 -11.06 -28.53 -14.43
N LYS A 73 -10.60 -29.59 -13.76
CA LYS A 73 -11.16 -30.04 -12.47
C LYS A 73 -10.54 -29.29 -11.30
N LYS A 74 -11.27 -29.21 -10.19
CA LYS A 74 -10.80 -28.56 -8.96
C LYS A 74 -10.20 -29.57 -7.98
N TYR A 75 -8.99 -29.31 -7.51
CA TYR A 75 -8.28 -30.15 -6.56
C TYR A 75 -7.82 -29.36 -5.33
N ALA A 76 -7.87 -30.01 -4.16
CA ALA A 76 -7.29 -29.46 -2.94
C ALA A 76 -5.77 -29.30 -3.12
N THR A 77 -5.29 -28.08 -2.97
CA THR A 77 -3.89 -27.69 -3.21
C THR A 77 -3.38 -26.92 -2.00
N ASP A 78 -2.16 -27.24 -1.53
CA ASP A 78 -1.46 -26.42 -0.54
C ASP A 78 -1.23 -25.02 -1.12
N CYS A 79 -1.85 -24.02 -0.49
CA CYS A 79 -1.72 -22.61 -0.85
C CYS A 79 -1.21 -21.82 0.34
N ALA A 80 -0.39 -20.80 0.11
CA ALA A 80 0.14 -19.94 1.17
C ALA A 80 -0.14 -18.47 0.87
N SER A 81 -0.26 -17.67 1.93
CA SER A 81 -0.28 -16.20 1.85
C SER A 81 1.08 -15.66 1.37
N LYS A 82 1.20 -14.35 1.14
CA LYS A 82 2.48 -13.76 0.75
C LYS A 82 3.57 -14.02 1.79
N GLN A 83 3.25 -13.82 3.06
CA GLN A 83 4.19 -14.08 4.16
C GLN A 83 4.58 -15.57 4.21
N GLY A 84 3.60 -16.47 4.07
CA GLY A 84 3.84 -17.91 4.02
C GLY A 84 4.77 -18.30 2.87
N LEU A 85 4.56 -17.73 1.68
CA LEU A 85 5.45 -17.95 0.54
C LEU A 85 6.87 -17.46 0.80
N LEU A 86 7.06 -16.25 1.32
CA LEU A 86 8.40 -15.72 1.63
C LEU A 86 9.14 -16.64 2.61
N ARG A 87 8.43 -17.24 3.59
CA ARG A 87 9.00 -18.25 4.49
C ARG A 87 9.31 -19.56 3.78
N ILE A 88 8.44 -20.05 2.91
CA ILE A 88 8.65 -21.30 2.14
C ILE A 88 9.88 -21.18 1.25
N ILE A 89 10.06 -20.03 0.57
CA ILE A 89 11.19 -19.78 -0.34
C ILE A 89 12.54 -19.97 0.35
N GLN A 90 12.65 -19.60 1.63
CA GLN A 90 13.88 -19.82 2.43
C GLN A 90 14.27 -21.30 2.47
N SER A 91 13.29 -22.20 2.47
CA SER A 91 13.49 -23.65 2.50
C SER A 91 13.68 -24.26 1.10
N VAL A 92 13.76 -23.49 0.01
CA VAL A 92 13.98 -24.05 -1.34
C VAL A 92 15.49 -24.09 -1.63
N PRO A 93 16.16 -25.28 -1.65
CA PRO A 93 17.59 -25.39 -1.97
C PRO A 93 17.85 -25.38 -3.48
N SER A 94 17.45 -24.30 -4.16
CA SER A 94 17.62 -24.13 -5.61
C SER A 94 18.37 -22.84 -5.90
N PRO A 95 19.32 -22.82 -6.85
CA PRO A 95 19.94 -21.58 -7.32
C PRO A 95 18.92 -20.53 -7.78
N LYS A 96 17.78 -20.94 -8.35
CA LYS A 96 16.70 -20.04 -8.76
C LYS A 96 15.99 -19.33 -7.59
N ALA A 97 16.08 -19.87 -6.38
CA ALA A 97 15.55 -19.24 -5.18
C ALA A 97 16.55 -18.27 -4.55
N GLU A 98 17.85 -18.35 -4.90
CA GLU A 98 18.91 -17.59 -4.25
C GLU A 98 18.75 -16.07 -4.39
N PRO A 99 18.41 -15.50 -5.57
CA PRO A 99 18.16 -14.06 -5.68
C PRO A 99 17.06 -13.57 -4.73
N PHE A 100 16.00 -14.35 -4.53
CA PHE A 100 14.94 -14.01 -3.58
C PHE A 100 15.40 -14.07 -2.13
N LYS A 101 16.29 -14.99 -1.79
CA LYS A 101 16.85 -15.10 -0.42
C LYS A 101 17.82 -13.96 -0.14
N GLN A 102 18.68 -13.63 -1.09
CA GLN A 102 19.57 -12.47 -0.99
C GLN A 102 18.77 -11.17 -0.85
N TRP A 103 17.73 -11.00 -1.67
CA TRP A 103 16.82 -9.87 -1.53
C TRP A 103 16.15 -9.81 -0.14
N LEU A 104 15.68 -10.95 0.40
CA LEU A 104 15.11 -10.99 1.75
C LEU A 104 16.14 -10.67 2.84
N ALA A 105 17.38 -11.15 2.69
CA ALA A 105 18.48 -10.82 3.61
C ALA A 105 18.81 -9.33 3.56
N GLN A 106 18.87 -8.75 2.36
CA GLN A 106 19.08 -7.31 2.16
C GLN A 106 17.95 -6.50 2.80
N VAL A 107 16.69 -6.84 2.54
CA VAL A 107 15.54 -6.16 3.17
C VAL A 107 15.62 -6.26 4.70
N GLY A 108 15.99 -7.43 5.23
CA GLY A 108 16.20 -7.62 6.66
C GLY A 108 17.30 -6.72 7.24
N ALA A 109 18.44 -6.64 6.58
CA ALA A 109 19.55 -5.77 6.96
C ALA A 109 19.16 -4.28 6.89
N GLU A 110 18.47 -3.86 5.82
CA GLU A 110 17.94 -2.52 5.67
C GLU A 110 16.99 -2.15 6.80
N ARG A 111 16.11 -3.07 7.23
CA ARG A 111 15.21 -2.81 8.38
C ARG A 111 15.97 -2.59 9.67
N ILE A 112 17.03 -3.36 9.93
CA ILE A 112 17.86 -3.19 11.12
C ILE A 112 18.56 -1.84 11.07
N ALA A 113 19.17 -1.50 9.94
CA ALA A 113 19.85 -0.21 9.74
C ALA A 113 18.87 0.97 9.90
N GLU A 114 17.62 0.85 9.48
CA GLU A 114 16.59 1.87 9.67
C GLU A 114 16.15 2.06 11.13
N ILE A 115 16.22 1.02 11.95
CA ILE A 115 15.96 1.13 13.40
C ILE A 115 17.08 1.93 14.06
N GLU A 116 18.33 1.69 13.64
CA GLU A 116 19.51 2.41 14.15
C GLU A 116 19.56 3.85 13.62
N ASN A 117 19.21 4.05 12.35
CA ASN A 117 19.16 5.35 11.68
C ASN A 117 17.82 5.56 10.93
N PRO A 118 16.81 6.17 11.59
CA PRO A 118 15.51 6.43 10.99
C PRO A 118 15.52 7.30 9.73
N GLU A 119 16.58 8.09 9.48
CA GLU A 119 16.69 8.88 8.25
C GLU A 119 16.76 7.99 7.00
N LEU A 120 17.29 6.77 7.12
CA LEU A 120 17.31 5.79 6.03
C LEU A 120 15.88 5.41 5.59
N ALA A 121 14.94 5.34 6.54
CA ALA A 121 13.55 5.07 6.20
C ALA A 121 12.92 6.22 5.39
N GLN A 122 13.27 7.47 5.72
CA GLN A 122 12.85 8.63 4.92
C GLN A 122 13.48 8.61 3.53
N ALA A 123 14.78 8.31 3.43
CA ALA A 123 15.48 8.18 2.16
C ALA A 123 14.83 7.09 1.27
N ARG A 124 14.47 5.95 1.86
CA ARG A 124 13.76 4.88 1.14
C ARG A 124 12.39 5.32 0.64
N ILE A 125 11.63 6.10 1.41
CA ILE A 125 10.34 6.65 0.96
C ILE A 125 10.53 7.53 -0.27
N ARG A 126 11.55 8.40 -0.26
CA ARG A 126 11.91 9.26 -1.40
C ARG A 126 12.26 8.42 -2.64
N ALA A 127 13.16 7.45 -2.47
CA ALA A 127 13.56 6.54 -3.53
C ALA A 127 12.37 5.75 -4.10
N THR A 128 11.45 5.30 -3.24
CA THR A 128 10.24 4.57 -3.66
C THR A 128 9.33 5.41 -4.54
N TYR A 129 9.12 6.69 -4.20
CA TYR A 129 8.33 7.57 -5.06
C TYR A 129 9.10 7.97 -6.33
N LYS A 130 10.40 8.24 -6.23
CA LYS A 130 11.22 8.56 -7.41
C LYS A 130 11.22 7.43 -8.43
N ALA A 131 11.36 6.19 -7.98
CA ALA A 131 11.29 5.00 -8.81
C ALA A 131 9.92 4.81 -9.47
N LYS A 132 8.84 5.36 -8.90
CA LYS A 132 7.50 5.39 -9.53
C LYS A 132 7.36 6.54 -10.54
N GLY A 133 8.40 7.34 -10.79
CA GLY A 133 8.39 8.44 -11.75
C GLY A 133 7.90 9.79 -11.21
N TYR A 134 7.77 9.97 -9.89
CA TYR A 134 7.39 11.26 -9.32
C TYR A 134 8.59 12.22 -9.28
N SER A 135 8.33 13.51 -9.54
CA SER A 135 9.36 14.56 -9.41
C SER A 135 9.73 14.81 -7.95
N ASP A 136 10.98 15.20 -7.68
CA ASP A 136 11.45 15.53 -6.32
C ASP A 136 10.57 16.61 -5.65
N ALA A 137 10.18 17.64 -6.41
CA ALA A 137 9.30 18.71 -5.92
C ALA A 137 7.90 18.21 -5.51
N TRP A 138 7.38 17.16 -6.14
CA TRP A 138 6.12 16.53 -5.73
C TRP A 138 6.34 15.64 -4.49
N ILE A 139 7.46 14.90 -4.45
CA ILE A 139 7.82 14.00 -3.35
C ILE A 139 7.93 14.78 -2.02
N GLU A 140 8.62 15.92 -2.01
CA GLU A 140 8.72 16.77 -0.81
C GLU A 140 7.34 17.18 -0.28
N LYS A 141 6.45 17.62 -1.17
CA LYS A 141 5.08 18.02 -0.79
C LYS A 141 4.31 16.85 -0.23
N ARG A 142 4.45 15.67 -0.85
CA ARG A 142 3.77 14.45 -0.39
C ARG A 142 4.23 14.04 0.99
N ILE A 143 5.55 14.06 1.27
CA ILE A 143 6.14 13.74 2.58
C ILE A 143 5.66 14.72 3.64
N ARG A 144 5.70 16.04 3.37
CA ARG A 144 5.15 17.06 4.28
C ARG A 144 3.65 16.82 4.56
N GLY A 145 2.89 16.45 3.54
CA GLY A 145 1.47 16.09 3.71
C GLY A 145 1.23 14.84 4.56
N ILE A 146 2.17 13.89 4.63
CA ILE A 146 2.09 12.77 5.59
C ILE A 146 2.20 13.32 7.01
N GLN A 147 3.19 14.17 7.28
CA GLN A 147 3.41 14.74 8.61
C GLN A 147 2.20 15.56 9.11
N VAL A 148 1.63 16.42 8.25
CA VAL A 148 0.43 17.22 8.58
C VAL A 148 -0.76 16.32 8.93
N ARG A 149 -0.94 15.23 8.17
CA ARG A 149 -2.01 14.26 8.43
C ARG A 149 -1.77 13.49 9.73
N ASP A 150 -0.54 13.06 9.97
CA ASP A 150 -0.18 12.30 11.17
C ASP A 150 -0.43 13.16 12.42
N GLU A 151 -0.06 14.44 12.39
CA GLU A 151 -0.36 15.40 13.46
C GLU A 151 -1.87 15.51 13.72
N LEU A 152 -2.68 15.71 12.66
CA LEU A 152 -4.14 15.76 12.78
C LEU A 152 -4.72 14.49 13.41
N THR A 153 -4.27 13.31 12.96
CA THR A 153 -4.77 12.04 13.51
C THR A 153 -4.32 11.81 14.95
N ASN A 154 -3.12 12.25 15.32
CA ASN A 154 -2.64 12.19 16.69
C ASN A 154 -3.48 13.10 17.61
N GLU A 155 -3.81 14.31 17.16
CA GLU A 155 -4.72 15.19 17.90
C GLU A 155 -6.09 14.55 18.09
N TRP A 156 -6.68 13.98 17.04
CA TRP A 156 -7.96 13.26 17.17
C TRP A 156 -7.90 12.12 18.18
N LYS A 157 -6.82 11.33 18.16
CA LYS A 157 -6.61 10.24 19.12
C LYS A 157 -6.55 10.76 20.55
N GLN A 158 -5.75 11.78 20.81
CA GLN A 158 -5.62 12.40 22.13
C GLN A 158 -6.94 13.00 22.63
N ARG A 159 -7.78 13.46 21.70
CA ARG A 159 -9.10 14.05 21.97
C ARG A 159 -10.23 13.03 22.06
N GLY A 160 -9.93 11.73 22.02
CA GLY A 160 -10.93 10.66 22.20
C GLY A 160 -11.79 10.35 20.98
N VAL A 161 -11.34 10.74 19.78
CA VAL A 161 -11.98 10.33 18.52
C VAL A 161 -11.53 8.91 18.16
N LYS A 162 -12.46 8.04 17.77
CA LYS A 162 -12.18 6.64 17.47
C LYS A 162 -11.57 6.47 16.08
N GLU A 163 -10.48 5.71 16.01
CA GLU A 163 -9.85 5.36 14.74
C GLU A 163 -10.83 4.58 13.82
N GLY A 164 -10.61 4.66 12.50
CA GLY A 164 -11.46 4.00 11.50
C GLY A 164 -12.63 4.87 11.03
N LYS A 165 -13.85 4.57 11.50
CA LYS A 165 -15.08 5.18 10.95
C LYS A 165 -15.15 6.68 11.21
N GLU A 166 -14.87 7.13 12.43
CA GLU A 166 -14.94 8.56 12.78
C GLU A 166 -13.86 9.35 12.02
N TYR A 167 -12.63 8.83 11.91
CA TYR A 167 -11.56 9.45 11.13
C TYR A 167 -11.94 9.59 9.65
N SER A 168 -12.62 8.59 9.10
CA SER A 168 -13.11 8.62 7.72
C SER A 168 -14.16 9.70 7.51
N ILE A 169 -15.07 9.89 8.48
CA ILE A 169 -16.09 10.94 8.46
C ILE A 169 -15.44 12.32 8.56
N LEU A 170 -14.53 12.53 9.51
CA LEU A 170 -13.84 13.81 9.69
C LEU A 170 -12.99 14.17 8.46
N THR A 171 -12.26 13.19 7.90
CA THR A 171 -11.52 13.37 6.64
C THR A 171 -12.46 13.73 5.49
N ALA A 172 -13.64 13.09 5.42
CA ALA A 172 -14.63 13.40 4.40
C ALA A 172 -15.20 14.82 4.56
N GLU A 173 -15.44 15.26 5.79
CA GLU A 173 -15.90 16.62 6.08
C GLU A 173 -14.85 17.67 5.67
N ILE A 174 -13.57 17.46 5.99
CA ILE A 174 -12.48 18.36 5.55
C ILE A 174 -12.43 18.42 4.02
N SER A 175 -12.46 17.27 3.34
CA SER A 175 -12.45 17.21 1.87
C SER A 175 -13.64 17.91 1.26
N LYS A 176 -14.85 17.69 1.81
CA LYS A 176 -16.08 18.30 1.32
C LYS A 176 -16.08 19.81 1.53
N ALA A 177 -15.65 20.29 2.68
CA ALA A 177 -15.57 21.73 2.95
C ALA A 177 -14.48 22.40 2.07
N THR A 178 -13.36 21.71 1.80
CA THR A 178 -12.26 22.23 0.98
C THR A 178 -12.59 22.22 -0.52
N PHE A 179 -13.00 21.06 -1.05
CA PHE A 179 -13.13 20.79 -2.48
C PHE A 179 -14.58 20.65 -2.96
N GLY A 180 -15.56 20.62 -2.05
CA GLY A 180 -16.97 20.40 -2.40
C GLY A 180 -17.34 18.93 -2.64
N ILE A 181 -16.39 18.00 -2.53
CA ILE A 181 -16.56 16.56 -2.78
C ILE A 181 -15.88 15.73 -1.70
N ILE A 182 -16.44 14.55 -1.41
CA ILE A 182 -15.84 13.61 -0.45
C ILE A 182 -14.74 12.75 -1.11
N PRO A 183 -13.84 12.10 -0.35
CA PRO A 183 -12.72 11.36 -0.91
C PRO A 183 -13.09 10.25 -1.89
N SER A 184 -14.23 9.58 -1.72
CA SER A 184 -14.72 8.55 -2.65
C SER A 184 -15.11 9.14 -4.02
N GLU A 185 -15.84 10.25 -4.02
CA GLU A 185 -16.19 10.99 -5.24
C GLU A 185 -14.93 11.54 -5.92
N TYR A 186 -13.96 12.01 -5.13
CA TYR A 186 -12.70 12.51 -5.63
C TYR A 186 -11.86 11.41 -6.28
N LYS A 187 -11.82 10.22 -5.68
CA LYS A 187 -11.21 9.03 -6.31
C LYS A 187 -11.85 8.73 -7.67
N ASN A 188 -13.18 8.76 -7.75
CA ASN A 188 -13.90 8.55 -9.01
C ASN A 188 -13.57 9.63 -10.05
N LEU A 189 -13.49 10.91 -9.65
CA LEU A 189 -13.12 12.02 -10.54
C LEU A 189 -11.70 11.84 -11.14
N LYS A 190 -10.77 11.32 -10.34
CA LYS A 190 -9.40 10.98 -10.74
C LYS A 190 -9.31 9.64 -11.50
N GLY A 191 -10.43 8.95 -11.70
CA GLY A 191 -10.49 7.64 -12.35
C GLY A 191 -9.85 6.52 -11.53
N LEU A 192 -9.71 6.67 -10.22
CA LEU A 192 -9.12 5.68 -9.30
C LEU A 192 -10.15 4.61 -8.96
N THR A 193 -9.92 3.40 -9.44
CA THR A 193 -10.87 2.27 -9.35
C THR A 193 -10.36 1.13 -8.48
N LYS A 194 -9.04 1.07 -8.21
CA LYS A 194 -8.46 -0.01 -7.41
C LYS A 194 -8.38 0.42 -5.93
N ALA A 195 -8.63 -0.52 -5.02
CA ALA A 195 -8.61 -0.26 -3.58
C ALA A 195 -7.25 0.27 -3.08
N ASN A 196 -6.15 -0.16 -3.72
CA ASN A 196 -4.79 0.24 -3.39
C ASN A 196 -4.36 1.59 -4.01
N GLU A 197 -5.21 2.25 -4.79
CA GLU A 197 -4.92 3.59 -5.33
C GLU A 197 -5.21 4.66 -4.27
N ASN A 198 -4.15 5.30 -3.78
CA ASN A 198 -4.24 6.40 -2.80
C ASN A 198 -4.57 7.72 -3.52
N LEU A 199 -5.64 8.39 -3.10
CA LEU A 199 -6.07 9.65 -3.72
C LEU A 199 -4.97 10.72 -3.74
N ARG A 200 -4.22 10.88 -2.64
CA ARG A 200 -3.18 11.93 -2.51
C ARG A 200 -1.99 11.67 -3.42
N ASP A 201 -1.73 10.41 -3.78
CA ASP A 201 -0.69 10.07 -4.74
C ASP A 201 -1.09 10.43 -6.19
N HIS A 202 -2.35 10.85 -6.42
CA HIS A 202 -2.87 11.27 -7.72
C HIS A 202 -3.42 12.71 -7.72
N MET A 203 -3.06 13.50 -6.70
CA MET A 203 -3.39 14.91 -6.59
C MET A 203 -2.26 15.79 -7.15
N SER A 204 -2.63 16.83 -7.88
CA SER A 204 -1.74 17.91 -8.31
C SER A 204 -1.19 18.69 -7.11
N ASP A 205 -0.19 19.54 -7.38
CA ASP A 205 0.45 20.36 -6.36
C ASP A 205 -0.53 21.23 -5.57
N LEU A 206 -1.46 21.91 -6.26
CA LEU A 206 -2.47 22.75 -5.58
C LEU A 206 -3.46 21.90 -4.78
N GLU A 207 -3.88 20.75 -5.30
CA GLU A 207 -4.77 19.85 -4.56
C GLU A 207 -4.10 19.33 -3.27
N LEU A 208 -2.80 19.02 -3.31
CA LEU A 208 -2.03 18.68 -2.10
C LEU A 208 -1.92 19.85 -1.13
N ILE A 209 -1.63 21.06 -1.62
CA ILE A 209 -1.51 22.27 -0.78
C ILE A 209 -2.83 22.57 -0.05
N PHE A 210 -3.96 22.58 -0.76
CA PHE A 210 -5.25 22.82 -0.12
C PHE A 210 -5.68 21.69 0.81
N THR A 211 -5.29 20.44 0.52
CA THR A 211 -5.49 19.32 1.46
C THR A 211 -4.73 19.57 2.77
N MET A 212 -3.44 19.92 2.68
CA MET A 212 -2.63 20.21 3.86
C MET A 212 -3.17 21.42 4.64
N LEU A 213 -3.59 22.49 3.95
CA LEU A 213 -4.16 23.66 4.60
C LEU A 213 -5.43 23.31 5.37
N GLY A 214 -6.31 22.48 4.81
CA GLY A 214 -7.55 22.05 5.49
C GLY A 214 -7.26 21.18 6.71
N GLU A 215 -6.30 20.26 6.60
CA GLU A 215 -5.86 19.40 7.70
C GLU A 215 -5.18 20.20 8.82
N ALA A 216 -4.20 21.04 8.49
CA ALA A 216 -3.49 21.89 9.47
C ALA A 216 -4.43 22.89 10.15
N SER A 217 -5.35 23.52 9.41
CA SER A 217 -6.35 24.42 10.00
C SER A 217 -7.28 23.67 10.95
N THR A 218 -7.66 22.43 10.62
CA THR A 218 -8.49 21.60 11.51
C THR A 218 -7.75 21.29 12.80
N THR A 219 -6.48 20.88 12.72
CA THR A 219 -5.62 20.63 13.87
C THR A 219 -5.53 21.85 14.78
N GLU A 220 -5.23 23.02 14.20
CA GLU A 220 -5.08 24.28 14.93
C GLU A 220 -6.37 24.70 15.63
N ILE A 221 -7.51 24.57 14.96
CA ILE A 221 -8.83 24.87 15.55
C ILE A 221 -9.16 23.90 16.67
N ALA A 222 -8.91 22.61 16.48
CA ALA A 222 -9.15 21.59 17.50
C ALA A 222 -8.32 21.88 18.77
N LYS A 223 -7.05 22.25 18.61
CA LYS A 223 -6.17 22.68 19.71
C LYS A 223 -6.70 23.92 20.43
N ASN A 224 -6.96 24.99 19.69
CA ASN A 224 -7.34 26.28 20.28
C ASN A 224 -8.73 26.27 20.92
N LYS A 225 -9.67 25.48 20.40
CA LYS A 225 -11.00 25.30 20.99
C LYS A 225 -11.06 24.19 22.04
N ASN A 226 -9.94 23.52 22.28
CA ASN A 226 -9.85 22.31 23.08
C ASN A 226 -10.96 21.29 22.73
N ALA A 227 -11.18 21.04 21.44
CA ALA A 227 -12.25 20.17 20.97
C ALA A 227 -12.06 18.74 21.50
N THR A 228 -13.09 18.18 22.12
CA THR A 228 -13.11 16.83 22.70
C THR A 228 -14.18 15.96 22.03
N GLY A 229 -13.86 14.67 21.86
CA GLY A 229 -14.72 13.69 21.23
C GLY A 229 -15.06 14.01 19.77
N PHE A 230 -15.90 13.17 19.19
CA PHE A 230 -16.23 13.23 17.77
C PHE A 230 -16.96 14.51 17.35
N VAL A 231 -17.96 14.94 18.13
CA VAL A 231 -18.88 16.02 17.72
C VAL A 231 -18.16 17.37 17.60
N GLU A 232 -17.28 17.68 18.54
CA GLU A 232 -16.54 18.95 18.50
C GLU A 232 -15.45 18.92 17.43
N ASN A 233 -14.77 17.78 17.27
CA ASN A 233 -13.78 17.61 16.20
C ASN A 233 -14.43 17.61 14.81
N HIS A 234 -15.70 17.21 14.68
CA HIS A 234 -16.47 17.37 13.45
C HIS A 234 -16.71 18.84 13.10
N LYS A 235 -16.98 19.69 14.10
CA LYS A 235 -17.08 21.15 13.89
C LYS A 235 -15.72 21.72 13.47
N ALA A 236 -14.64 21.35 14.16
CA ALA A 236 -13.29 21.76 13.81
C ALA A 236 -12.90 21.34 12.38
N ALA A 237 -13.22 20.11 11.97
CA ALA A 237 -12.99 19.59 10.62
C ALA A 237 -13.70 20.40 9.54
N LYS A 238 -14.97 20.74 9.78
CA LYS A 238 -15.75 21.59 8.89
C LYS A 238 -15.17 23.00 8.77
N GLU A 239 -14.81 23.61 9.91
CA GLU A 239 -14.24 24.95 9.93
C GLU A 239 -12.86 24.99 9.25
N GLY A 240 -11.97 24.05 9.57
CA GLY A 240 -10.64 23.95 8.97
C GLY A 240 -10.70 23.71 7.46
N GLY A 241 -11.56 22.79 7.01
CA GLY A 241 -11.82 22.60 5.59
C GLY A 241 -12.47 23.82 4.92
N THR A 242 -13.30 24.59 5.64
CA THR A 242 -13.90 25.83 5.11
C THR A 242 -12.85 26.91 4.88
N ILE A 243 -11.86 27.05 5.77
CA ILE A 243 -10.72 27.97 5.58
C ILE A 243 -9.98 27.63 4.29
N ALA A 244 -9.62 26.36 4.10
CA ALA A 244 -8.94 25.92 2.88
C ALA A 244 -9.83 26.08 1.63
N GLY A 245 -11.13 25.79 1.75
CA GLY A 245 -12.10 25.97 0.66
C GLY A 245 -12.29 27.42 0.25
N ASN A 246 -12.27 28.35 1.20
CA ASN A 246 -12.34 29.79 0.93
C ASN A 246 -11.07 30.27 0.22
N ALA A 247 -9.89 29.89 0.72
CA ALA A 247 -8.62 30.20 0.07
C ALA A 247 -8.55 29.63 -1.35
N ARG A 248 -9.03 28.39 -1.56
CA ARG A 248 -9.12 27.75 -2.88
C ARG A 248 -10.00 28.56 -3.82
N LYS A 249 -11.22 28.90 -3.40
CA LYS A 249 -12.17 29.67 -4.23
C LYS A 249 -11.61 31.05 -4.60
N GLU A 250 -10.95 31.72 -3.66
CA GLU A 250 -10.33 33.02 -3.94
C GLU A 250 -9.18 32.88 -4.96
N LEU A 251 -8.33 31.86 -4.82
CA LEU A 251 -7.30 31.56 -5.81
C LEU A 251 -7.90 31.29 -7.20
N GLU A 252 -8.92 30.42 -7.29
CA GLU A 252 -9.59 30.08 -8.56
C GLU A 252 -10.22 31.33 -9.22
N LYS A 253 -10.81 32.22 -8.41
CA LYS A 253 -11.39 33.48 -8.89
C LYS A 253 -10.35 34.42 -9.47
N LYS A 254 -9.16 34.49 -8.85
CA LYS A 254 -8.07 35.38 -9.27
C LYS A 254 -7.24 34.82 -10.42
N SER A 255 -7.02 33.50 -10.44
CA SER A 255 -6.22 32.82 -11.47
C SER A 255 -7.03 32.46 -12.72
N GLY A 256 -8.36 32.36 -12.60
CA GLY A 256 -9.24 31.90 -13.68
C GLY A 256 -9.22 30.38 -13.93
N ALA A 257 -8.42 29.62 -13.16
CA ALA A 257 -8.27 28.17 -13.33
C ALA A 257 -8.80 27.42 -12.11
N LYS A 258 -9.46 26.28 -12.34
CA LYS A 258 -9.89 25.38 -11.26
C LYS A 258 -8.71 24.60 -10.68
N VAL A 259 -8.68 24.46 -9.36
CA VAL A 259 -7.71 23.64 -8.64
C VAL A 259 -8.04 22.15 -8.81
N ILE A 260 -9.32 21.80 -8.73
CA ILE A 260 -9.77 20.41 -8.85
C ILE A 260 -9.71 20.00 -10.32
N SER A 261 -9.02 18.90 -10.61
CA SER A 261 -8.86 18.41 -11.98
C SER A 261 -8.98 16.88 -12.10
N LYS A 262 -9.21 16.39 -13.32
CA LYS A 262 -9.16 14.95 -13.65
C LYS A 262 -7.74 14.41 -13.82
N GLN A 263 -6.72 15.29 -13.84
CA GLN A 263 -5.33 14.89 -13.99
C GLN A 263 -4.93 13.95 -12.86
N ASN A 264 -4.21 12.87 -13.19
CA ASN A 264 -3.74 11.89 -12.24
C ASN A 264 -2.37 11.35 -12.67
N PHE A 265 -1.73 10.62 -11.76
CA PHE A 265 -0.41 10.01 -11.97
C PHE A 265 -0.45 8.50 -12.31
N LYS A 266 -1.55 7.98 -12.88
CA LYS A 266 -1.67 6.53 -13.19
C LYS A 266 -0.65 6.02 -14.19
N ASN A 267 -0.27 6.88 -15.14
CA ASN A 267 0.65 6.53 -16.21
C ASN A 267 2.11 6.80 -15.86
N LEU A 268 2.42 7.17 -14.61
CA LEU A 268 3.80 7.18 -14.17
C LEU A 268 4.29 5.72 -14.10
N GLY A 269 5.23 5.38 -14.98
CA GLY A 269 5.87 4.07 -15.01
C GLY A 269 6.92 3.94 -13.91
N ILE A 270 7.29 2.68 -13.60
CA ILE A 270 8.51 2.43 -12.82
C ILE A 270 9.69 2.81 -13.72
N THR A 271 10.49 3.80 -13.32
CA THR A 271 11.74 4.13 -14.04
C THR A 271 12.72 2.95 -13.90
N ASN A 272 13.50 2.68 -14.95
CA ASN A 272 14.35 1.48 -15.05
C ASN A 272 15.46 1.38 -13.96
N GLU A 273 15.60 2.35 -13.05
CA GLU A 273 16.59 2.33 -11.96
C GLU A 273 16.41 1.15 -10.98
N LEU A 274 15.23 0.50 -10.93
CA LEU A 274 15.03 -0.74 -10.15
C LEU A 274 15.27 -2.05 -10.93
N LYS A 275 15.51 -2.00 -12.26
CA LYS A 275 15.86 -3.20 -13.03
C LYS A 275 17.32 -3.58 -12.85
N GLU A 276 18.21 -2.59 -12.75
CA GLU A 276 19.65 -2.84 -12.62
C GLU A 276 20.04 -3.47 -11.27
N ASN A 277 19.23 -3.31 -10.22
CA ASN A 277 19.45 -3.97 -8.93
C ASN A 277 18.94 -5.43 -8.88
N ASN A 278 18.39 -5.97 -9.98
CA ASN A 278 17.94 -7.37 -10.07
C ASN A 278 18.75 -8.21 -11.07
N ASP A 279 19.79 -7.64 -11.71
CA ASP A 279 20.64 -8.31 -12.71
C ASP A 279 22.11 -8.46 -12.23
N VAL A 280 22.35 -8.58 -10.92
CA VAL A 280 23.66 -8.97 -10.36
C VAL A 280 23.51 -10.17 -9.44
#